data_AF-A0A494XCU9-F1
#
_entry.id   AF-A0A494XCU9-F1
#
_cell.length_a   1.000
_cell.length_b   1.000
_cell.length_c   1.000
_cell.angle_alpha   90.00
_cell.angle_beta   90.00
_cell.angle_gamma   90.00
#
_symmetry.space_group_name_H-M   'P 1'
#
loop_
_entity.id
_entity.type
_entity.pdbx_description
1 polymer ?
#
loop_
_entity_poly.entity_id
_entity_poly.type
_entity_poly.pdbx_seq_one_letter_code
_entity_poly.pdbx_strand_id
1 'polypeptide(L)'
;MGEIGVGAGKSAECDLEDSVNLLGNELELQPYPLGKLFIGELHAELNEFDDPNVSFLGCQLAKDIATALNTVEENFFDSIATHHPPNPYTWLLRDLRRFFDEVALRSNAVVCLWEP
;
A
#
# COMPACT_ATOMS: atom_id res chain seq x y z
N MET A 1 -10.17 -40.16 -31.64
CA MET A 1 -10.26 -38.69 -31.74
C MET A 1 -11.20 -38.20 -30.67
N GLY A 2 -10.77 -37.23 -29.87
CA GLY A 2 -11.60 -36.55 -28.87
C GLY A 2 -10.97 -36.53 -27.49
N GLU A 3 -9.75 -35.99 -27.36
CA GLU A 3 -9.25 -35.53 -26.06
C GLU A 3 -9.99 -34.24 -25.73
N ILE A 4 -10.86 -34.28 -24.71
CA ILE A 4 -11.52 -33.09 -24.20
C ILE A 4 -10.54 -32.46 -23.23
N GLY A 5 -9.86 -31.41 -23.71
CA GLY A 5 -8.95 -30.62 -22.91
C GLY A 5 -9.66 -30.08 -21.67
N VAL A 6 -9.14 -30.44 -20.50
CA VAL A 6 -9.44 -29.75 -19.25
C VAL A 6 -8.84 -28.37 -19.38
N GLY A 7 -9.65 -27.41 -19.82
CA GLY A 7 -9.34 -26.00 -19.69
C GLY A 7 -9.29 -25.69 -18.20
N ALA A 8 -8.10 -25.77 -17.61
CA ALA A 8 -7.82 -25.15 -16.34
C ALA A 8 -8.14 -23.67 -16.51
N GLY A 9 -9.31 -23.26 -16.00
CA GLY A 9 -9.60 -21.85 -15.80
C GLY A 9 -8.48 -21.32 -14.94
N LYS A 10 -7.65 -20.43 -15.50
CA LYS A 10 -6.68 -19.66 -14.72
C LYS A 10 -7.49 -18.95 -13.64
N SER A 11 -7.40 -19.43 -12.40
CA SER A 11 -7.74 -18.60 -11.26
C SER A 11 -6.96 -17.31 -11.44
N ALA A 12 -7.65 -16.18 -11.38
CA ALA A 12 -7.01 -14.88 -11.25
C ALA A 12 -6.36 -14.85 -9.87
N GLU A 13 -5.21 -15.52 -9.73
CA GLU A 13 -4.27 -15.27 -8.65
C GLU A 13 -3.74 -13.87 -8.94
N CYS A 14 -4.42 -12.88 -8.36
CA CYS A 14 -3.87 -11.53 -8.27
C CYS A 14 -2.64 -11.67 -7.38
N ASP A 15 -1.46 -11.38 -7.93
CA ASP A 15 -0.25 -11.39 -7.13
C ASP A 15 -0.43 -10.43 -5.95
N LEU A 16 0.09 -10.80 -4.78
CA LEU A 16 0.06 -9.94 -3.60
C LEU A 16 0.83 -8.65 -3.87
N GLU A 17 1.90 -8.74 -4.66
CA GLU A 17 2.69 -7.60 -5.11
C GLU A 17 1.86 -6.64 -5.97
N ASP A 18 1.21 -7.16 -7.02
CA ASP A 18 0.29 -6.38 -7.85
C ASP A 18 -0.81 -5.71 -7.01
N SER A 19 -1.33 -6.41 -6.01
CA SER A 19 -2.36 -5.88 -5.10
C SER A 19 -1.85 -4.70 -4.28
N VAL A 20 -0.62 -4.77 -3.76
CA VAL A 20 -0.03 -3.68 -2.96
C VAL A 20 0.27 -2.47 -3.83
N ASN A 21 0.76 -2.66 -5.07
CA ASN A 21 1.01 -1.56 -6.00
C ASN A 21 -0.29 -0.84 -6.37
N LEU A 22 -1.37 -1.59 -6.60
CA LEU A 22 -2.70 -1.03 -6.87
C LEU A 22 -3.24 -0.24 -5.66
N LEU A 23 -3.07 -0.75 -4.45
CA LEU A 23 -3.41 0.01 -3.24
C LEU A 23 -2.54 1.26 -3.09
N GLY A 24 -1.26 1.17 -3.46
CA GLY A 24 -0.32 2.29 -3.51
C GLY A 24 -0.88 3.44 -4.33
N ASN A 25 -1.25 3.16 -5.58
CA ASN A 25 -1.86 4.11 -6.51
C ASN A 25 -3.13 4.77 -5.95
N GLU A 26 -4.06 4.00 -5.37
CA GLU A 26 -5.29 4.55 -4.79
C GLU A 26 -5.02 5.40 -3.53
N LEU A 27 -3.96 5.08 -2.78
CA LEU A 27 -3.52 5.88 -1.66
C LEU A 27 -2.95 7.22 -2.10
N GLU A 28 -2.20 7.29 -3.21
CA GLU A 28 -1.64 8.56 -3.71
C GLU A 28 -2.71 9.62 -3.99
N LEU A 29 -3.91 9.17 -4.38
CA LEU A 29 -5.06 10.02 -4.63
C LEU A 29 -5.69 10.59 -3.34
N GLN A 30 -5.32 10.06 -2.18
CA GLN A 30 -5.84 10.50 -0.90
C GLN A 30 -5.18 11.81 -0.44
N PRO A 31 -5.91 12.65 0.32
CA PRO A 31 -5.33 13.86 0.90
C PRO A 31 -4.12 13.57 1.81
N TYR A 32 -3.30 14.59 2.01
CA TYR A 32 -2.26 14.57 3.04
C TYR A 32 -2.87 14.23 4.41
N PRO A 33 -2.23 13.36 5.23
CA PRO A 33 -0.91 12.76 5.01
C PRO A 33 -0.93 11.38 4.32
N LEU A 34 -2.11 10.77 4.10
CA LEU A 34 -2.22 9.39 3.62
C LEU A 34 -1.70 9.22 2.18
N GLY A 35 -1.85 10.23 1.32
CA GLY A 35 -1.26 10.22 -0.03
C GLY A 35 0.27 10.20 -0.07
N LYS A 36 0.94 10.33 1.08
CA LYS A 36 2.39 10.21 1.21
C LYS A 36 2.86 8.92 1.88
N LEU A 37 1.94 8.01 2.20
CA LEU A 37 2.24 6.77 2.93
C LEU A 37 3.31 5.91 2.24
N PHE A 38 3.27 5.83 0.91
CA PHE A 38 4.16 4.97 0.12
C PHE A 38 5.17 5.75 -0.73
N ILE A 39 4.81 6.94 -1.23
CA ILE A 39 5.69 7.80 -2.03
C ILE A 39 6.68 8.61 -1.16
N GLY A 40 6.31 8.91 0.09
CA GLY A 40 7.11 9.74 0.98
C GLY A 40 7.23 11.23 0.60
N GLU A 41 8.04 11.95 1.38
CA GLU A 41 8.41 13.36 1.14
C GLU A 41 9.52 13.48 0.10
N LEU A 42 10.44 12.52 0.12
CA LEU A 42 11.55 12.40 -0.82
C LEU A 42 11.55 10.97 -1.36
N HIS A 43 11.88 10.79 -2.63
CA HIS A 43 11.98 9.47 -3.23
C HIS A 43 13.05 9.43 -4.32
N ALA A 44 13.52 8.22 -4.62
CA ALA A 44 14.36 7.95 -5.78
C ALA A 44 13.57 8.13 -7.09
N GLU A 45 14.27 8.06 -8.23
CA GLU A 45 13.61 8.04 -9.55
C GLU A 45 12.60 6.89 -9.63
N LEU A 46 11.48 7.17 -10.29
CA LEU A 46 10.43 6.19 -10.51
C LEU A 46 10.93 5.10 -11.48
N ASN A 47 10.50 3.86 -11.24
CA ASN A 47 10.74 2.76 -12.14
C ASN A 47 9.77 2.81 -13.35
N GLU A 48 9.78 1.77 -14.19
CA GLU A 48 8.89 1.70 -15.37
C GLU A 48 7.40 1.54 -15.04
N PHE A 49 7.06 1.37 -13.76
CA PHE A 49 5.70 1.25 -13.22
C PHE A 49 5.26 2.51 -12.45
N ASP A 50 6.02 3.61 -12.57
CA ASP A 50 5.80 4.86 -11.86
C ASP A 50 5.94 4.76 -10.32
N ASP A 51 6.53 3.67 -9.81
CA ASP A 51 6.78 3.46 -8.38
C ASP A 51 8.20 3.89 -7.99
N PRO A 52 8.39 4.62 -6.88
CA PRO A 52 9.74 4.94 -6.40
C PRO A 52 10.40 3.72 -5.79
N ASN A 53 11.59 3.32 -6.28
CA ASN A 53 12.35 2.19 -5.68
C ASN A 53 12.67 2.40 -4.18
N VAL A 54 12.81 3.67 -3.77
CA VAL A 54 13.05 4.05 -2.37
C VAL A 54 12.28 5.33 -2.08
N SER A 55 11.56 5.37 -0.96
CA SER A 55 10.96 6.61 -0.44
C SER A 55 11.33 6.87 1.01
N PHE A 56 11.29 8.15 1.40
CA PHE A 56 11.65 8.64 2.73
C PHE A 56 10.52 9.47 3.31
N LEU A 57 10.16 9.13 4.54
CA LEU A 57 9.19 9.86 5.35
C LEU A 57 9.92 10.40 6.58
N GLY A 58 10.00 11.72 6.69
CA GLY A 58 10.52 12.37 7.88
C GLY A 58 9.67 12.10 9.11
N CYS A 59 10.26 12.36 10.28
CA CYS A 59 9.62 12.06 11.56
C CYS A 59 8.25 12.75 11.75
N GLN A 60 8.07 13.94 11.16
CA GLN A 60 6.80 14.66 11.25
C GLN A 60 5.72 14.01 10.36
N LEU A 61 6.04 13.74 9.10
CA LEU A 61 5.12 13.03 8.22
C LEU A 61 4.72 11.67 8.80
N ALA A 62 5.68 10.91 9.34
CA ALA A 62 5.39 9.62 9.94
C ALA A 62 4.40 9.72 11.13
N LYS A 63 4.49 10.78 11.93
CA LYS A 63 3.52 11.07 13.03
C LYS A 63 2.15 11.47 12.50
N ASP A 64 2.12 12.27 11.44
CA ASP A 64 0.87 12.71 10.82
C ASP A 64 0.15 11.49 10.21
N ILE A 65 0.88 10.59 9.55
CA ILE A 65 0.37 9.31 9.04
C ILE A 65 -0.16 8.43 10.17
N ALA A 66 0.59 8.26 11.26
CA ALA A 66 0.14 7.50 12.42
C ALA A 66 -1.20 8.03 12.95
N THR A 67 -1.33 9.36 13.04
CA THR A 67 -2.57 10.02 13.45
C THR A 67 -3.69 9.73 12.46
N ALA A 68 -3.46 9.90 11.16
CA ALA A 68 -4.47 9.67 10.13
C ALA A 68 -4.95 8.21 10.09
N LEU A 69 -4.03 7.23 10.14
CA LEU A 69 -4.36 5.80 10.14
C LEU A 69 -5.23 5.40 11.34
N ASN A 70 -5.04 6.03 12.50
CA ASN A 70 -5.88 5.78 13.69
C ASN A 70 -7.27 6.43 13.60
N THR A 71 -7.52 7.31 12.62
CA THR A 71 -8.82 7.95 12.43
C THR A 71 -9.68 7.34 11.33
N VAL A 72 -9.09 6.58 10.39
CA VAL A 72 -9.85 5.92 9.31
C VAL A 72 -10.65 4.72 9.83
N GLU A 73 -11.71 4.34 9.11
CA GLU A 73 -12.51 3.15 9.44
C GLU A 73 -11.78 1.84 9.09
N GLU A 74 -12.18 0.72 9.69
CA GLU A 74 -11.53 -0.59 9.47
C GLU A 74 -11.53 -1.05 8.01
N ASN A 75 -12.57 -0.67 7.26
CA ASN A 75 -12.74 -0.98 5.84
C ASN A 75 -12.13 0.08 4.91
N PHE A 76 -11.33 1.02 5.42
CA PHE A 76 -10.83 2.14 4.63
C PHE A 76 -10.09 1.70 3.37
N PHE A 77 -9.14 0.76 3.47
CA PHE A 77 -8.40 0.29 2.30
C PHE A 77 -9.28 -0.46 1.30
N ASP A 78 -10.27 -1.23 1.78
CA ASP A 78 -11.24 -1.88 0.92
C ASP A 78 -12.12 -0.84 0.19
N SER A 79 -12.37 0.31 0.83
CA SER A 79 -13.20 1.40 0.28
C SER A 79 -12.50 2.23 -0.80
N ILE A 80 -11.16 2.29 -0.79
CA ILE A 80 -10.39 3.00 -1.82
C ILE A 80 -9.97 2.06 -2.95
N ALA A 81 -9.77 0.77 -2.69
CA ALA A 81 -9.39 -0.22 -3.71
C ALA A 81 -10.59 -0.81 -4.49
N THR A 82 -11.58 0.02 -4.83
CA THR A 82 -12.88 -0.41 -5.39
C THR A 82 -12.82 -1.00 -6.80
N HIS A 83 -11.75 -0.75 -7.55
CA HIS A 83 -11.60 -1.18 -8.94
C HIS A 83 -10.90 -2.53 -9.13
N HIS A 84 -10.52 -3.20 -8.03
CA HIS A 84 -9.62 -4.35 -8.08
C HIS A 84 -10.30 -5.64 -7.59
N PRO A 85 -9.91 -6.81 -8.15
CA PRO A 85 -10.43 -8.11 -7.74
C PRO A 85 -10.23 -8.34 -6.24
N PRO A 86 -10.99 -9.27 -5.61
CA PRO A 86 -11.24 -9.26 -4.17
C PRO A 86 -10.02 -9.72 -3.38
N ASN A 87 -9.08 -8.82 -3.15
CA ASN A 87 -8.07 -8.97 -2.13
C ASN A 87 -8.39 -7.97 -1.00
N PRO A 88 -8.98 -8.41 0.11
CA PRO A 88 -9.30 -7.50 1.21
C PRO A 88 -8.00 -6.98 1.82
N TYR A 89 -7.80 -5.67 1.81
CA TYR A 89 -6.64 -5.00 2.40
C TYR A 89 -6.84 -4.73 3.90
N THR A 90 -7.99 -5.13 4.45
CA THR A 90 -8.32 -4.99 5.88
C THR A 90 -7.20 -5.53 6.80
N TRP A 91 -6.49 -6.57 6.37
CA TRP A 91 -5.38 -7.14 7.16
C TRP A 91 -4.23 -6.16 7.36
N LEU A 92 -3.96 -5.29 6.37
CA LEU A 92 -2.81 -4.39 6.35
C LEU A 92 -2.98 -3.21 7.31
N LEU A 93 -4.21 -2.72 7.48
CA LEU A 93 -4.49 -1.52 8.29
C LEU A 93 -4.00 -1.66 9.72
N ARG A 94 -4.26 -2.81 10.35
CA ARG A 94 -3.85 -3.07 11.74
C ARG A 94 -2.33 -3.04 11.88
N ASP A 95 -1.62 -3.65 10.95
CA ASP A 95 -0.17 -3.78 11.03
C ASP A 95 0.51 -2.43 10.71
N LEU A 96 -0.04 -1.65 9.77
CA LEU A 96 0.41 -0.28 9.52
C LEU A 96 0.17 0.65 10.70
N ARG A 97 -1.01 0.60 11.34
CA ARG A 97 -1.29 1.38 12.56
C ARG A 97 -0.24 1.10 13.62
N ARG A 98 -0.02 -0.18 13.93
CA ARG A 98 0.98 -0.59 14.92
C ARG A 98 2.37 -0.08 14.57
N PHE A 99 2.80 -0.27 13.32
CA PHE A 99 4.11 0.18 12.87
C PHE A 99 4.28 1.69 13.01
N PHE A 100 3.33 2.48 12.51
CA PHE A 100 3.40 3.94 12.54
C PHE A 100 3.23 4.50 13.96
N ASP A 101 2.46 3.85 14.84
CA ASP A 101 2.40 4.21 16.26
C ASP A 101 3.77 4.05 16.94
N GLU A 102 4.47 2.94 16.67
CA GLU A 102 5.81 2.71 17.22
C GLU A 102 6.84 3.71 16.66
N VAL A 103 6.77 4.02 15.36
CA VAL A 103 7.61 5.03 14.70
C VAL A 103 7.36 6.42 15.29
N ALA A 104 6.09 6.81 15.44
CA ALA A 104 5.67 8.08 15.99
C ALA A 104 6.13 8.25 17.45
N LEU A 105 5.96 7.20 18.27
CA LEU A 105 6.38 7.16 19.67
C LEU A 105 7.89 7.38 19.80
N ARG A 106 8.68 6.78 18.91
CA ARG A 106 10.14 6.90 18.90
C ARG A 106 10.66 8.13 18.16
N SER A 107 9.79 8.87 17.49
CA SER A 107 10.15 9.98 16.60
C SER A 107 11.16 9.56 15.51
N ASN A 108 10.97 8.37 14.94
CA ASN A 108 11.80 7.86 13.86
C ASN A 108 11.32 8.39 12.50
N ALA A 109 12.26 8.52 11.56
CA ALA A 109 11.95 8.60 10.13
C ALA A 109 11.79 7.18 9.56
N VAL A 110 11.10 7.06 8.42
CA VAL A 110 10.88 5.79 7.71
C VAL A 110 11.55 5.84 6.34
N VAL A 111 12.20 4.75 5.97
CA VAL A 111 12.63 4.50 4.59
C VAL A 111 11.82 3.31 4.10
N CYS A 112 11.05 3.49 3.04
CA CYS A 112 10.37 2.40 2.35
C CYS A 112 11.25 1.95 1.18
N LEU A 113 11.42 0.63 1.06
CA LEU A 113 12.17 -0.01 -0.02
C LEU A 113 11.16 -0.84 -0.81
N TRP A 114 11.09 -0.58 -2.11
CA TRP A 114 10.32 -1.39 -3.04
C TRP A 114 11.29 -2.34 -3.72
N GLU A 115 11.08 -3.65 -3.50
CA GLU A 115 11.86 -4.67 -4.20
C GLU A 115 11.26 -4.86 -5.60
N PRO A 116 12.08 -4.86 -6.67
CA PRO A 116 11.66 -5.15 -8.04
C PRO A 116 11.61 -6.65 -8.35
#